data_AF-A0A8J5JTL8-F1
#
_entry.id   AF-A0A8J5JTL8-F1
#
_cell.length_a   1.000
_cell.length_b   1.000
_cell.length_c   1.000
_cell.angle_alpha   90.00
_cell.angle_beta   90.00
_cell.angle_gamma   90.00
#
_symmetry.space_group_name_H-M   'P 1'
#
loop_
_entity.id
_entity.type
_entity.pdbx_description
1 polymer ?
#
loop_
_entity_poly.entity_id
_entity_poly.type
_entity_poly.pdbx_seq_one_letter_code
_entity_poly.pdbx_strand_id
1 'polypeptide(L)'
;MTPWCRANSYLVGVWAGLLLFTVQGKILRMKLWQAILGWLLSAAVALAVLYGMADYDTLEDPVLLPVAPSIIYAGFSRASWCAALVWVVFACHTGYGGPINTFLSHPSWQPMSRLTFAMYLTCFPIQIIYPGLIYIPFYINHLNSVLLTCGFLFIGGIAAVLLSLMVEGPILGLEKILLKRPGRGIKEPETTTTQRT
;
A
#
# COMPACT_ATOMS: atom_id res chain seq x y z
N MET A 1 -7.78 -17.15 -11.75
CA MET A 1 -7.04 -17.40 -10.50
C MET A 1 -8.05 -17.77 -9.43
N THR A 2 -7.89 -18.94 -8.81
CA THR A 2 -8.81 -19.42 -7.78
C THR A 2 -8.59 -18.66 -6.46
N PRO A 3 -9.64 -18.43 -5.65
CA PRO A 3 -9.61 -17.50 -4.50
C PRO A 3 -8.66 -17.92 -3.37
N TRP A 4 -8.31 -19.21 -3.27
CA TRP A 4 -7.50 -19.78 -2.19
C TRP A 4 -6.07 -19.23 -2.11
N CYS A 5 -5.48 -18.84 -3.25
CA CYS A 5 -4.11 -18.29 -3.30
C CYS A 5 -3.99 -16.90 -2.64
N ARG A 6 -5.10 -16.23 -2.31
CA ARG A 6 -5.11 -14.93 -1.63
C ARG A 6 -5.13 -15.03 -0.10
N ALA A 7 -5.42 -16.22 0.44
CA ALA A 7 -5.49 -16.43 1.89
C ALA A 7 -4.13 -16.20 2.58
N ASN A 8 -3.03 -16.60 1.93
CA ASN A 8 -1.69 -16.54 2.51
C ASN A 8 -1.30 -15.12 2.94
N SER A 9 -1.48 -14.12 2.07
CA SER A 9 -1.18 -12.71 2.39
C SER A 9 -2.08 -12.15 3.49
N TYR A 10 -3.34 -12.57 3.53
CA TYR A 10 -4.28 -12.14 4.55
C TYR A 10 -3.90 -12.69 5.93
N LEU A 11 -3.57 -13.99 5.98
CA LEU A 11 -3.12 -14.65 7.21
C LEU A 11 -1.87 -13.99 7.78
N VAL A 12 -0.87 -13.68 6.93
CA VAL A 12 0.35 -12.97 7.35
C VAL A 12 0.01 -11.61 7.98
N GLY A 13 -0.92 -10.86 7.39
CA GLY A 13 -1.38 -9.58 7.93
C GLY A 13 -2.09 -9.71 9.28
N VAL A 14 -3.01 -10.68 9.41
CA VAL A 14 -3.71 -10.95 10.68
C VAL A 14 -2.73 -11.36 11.78
N TRP A 15 -1.80 -12.26 11.48
CA TRP A 15 -0.74 -12.66 12.39
C TRP A 15 0.11 -11.47 12.85
N ALA A 16 0.49 -10.60 11.93
CA ALA A 16 1.24 -9.38 12.25
C ALA A 16 0.45 -8.42 13.16
N GLY A 17 -0.83 -8.24 12.90
CA GLY A 17 -1.72 -7.42 13.73
C GLY A 17 -1.84 -7.97 15.16
N LEU A 18 -1.98 -9.29 15.31
CA LEU A 18 -2.00 -9.96 16.62
C LEU A 18 -0.67 -9.79 17.35
N LEU A 19 0.46 -9.95 16.64
CA LEU A 19 1.79 -9.70 17.21
C LEU A 19 1.91 -8.26 17.72
N LEU A 20 1.52 -7.27 16.91
CA LEU A 20 1.53 -5.86 17.29
C LEU A 20 0.66 -5.60 18.53
N PHE A 21 -0.53 -6.19 18.59
CA PHE A 21 -1.42 -6.07 19.75
C PHE A 21 -0.79 -6.64 21.04
N THR A 22 -0.11 -7.79 20.96
CA THR A 22 0.56 -8.38 22.14
C THR A 22 1.79 -7.60 22.61
N VAL A 23 2.42 -6.86 21.70
CA VAL A 23 3.59 -6.02 21.95
C VAL A 23 3.19 -4.61 22.42
N GLN A 24 1.94 -4.21 22.19
CA GLN A 24 1.39 -2.93 22.59
C GLN A 24 1.43 -2.80 24.12
N GLY A 25 2.38 -1.99 24.62
CA GLY A 25 2.62 -1.77 26.05
C GLY A 25 3.91 -2.38 26.62
N LYS A 26 4.66 -3.17 25.83
CA LYS A 26 5.97 -3.70 26.23
C LYS A 26 7.08 -2.98 25.46
N ILE A 27 8.04 -2.41 26.18
CA ILE A 27 9.27 -1.86 25.58
C ILE A 27 10.16 -3.04 25.18
N LEU A 28 10.04 -3.49 23.93
CA LEU A 28 10.94 -4.50 23.39
C LEU A 28 12.31 -3.86 23.15
N ARG A 29 13.27 -4.16 24.04
CA ARG A 29 14.67 -3.82 23.82
C ARG A 29 15.31 -4.82 22.85
N MET A 30 15.22 -4.55 21.55
CA MET A 30 16.00 -5.26 20.54
C MET A 30 17.43 -4.70 20.44
N LYS A 31 18.38 -5.57 20.13
CA LYS A 31 19.76 -5.15 19.84
C LYS A 31 19.83 -4.55 18.44
N LEU A 32 20.64 -3.51 18.24
CA LEU A 32 20.79 -2.83 16.94
C LEU A 32 21.12 -3.79 15.79
N TRP A 33 21.96 -4.80 16.04
CA TRP A 33 22.27 -5.86 15.08
C TRP A 33 21.04 -6.65 14.59
N GLN A 34 20.08 -6.93 15.48
CA GLN A 34 18.83 -7.62 15.10
C GLN A 34 17.96 -6.74 14.19
N ALA A 35 17.93 -5.43 14.46
CA ALA A 35 17.22 -4.49 13.60
C ALA A 35 17.86 -4.41 12.20
N ILE A 36 19.20 -4.30 12.12
CA ILE A 36 19.93 -4.25 10.85
C ILE A 36 19.73 -5.54 10.05
N LEU A 37 19.84 -6.70 10.70
CA LEU A 37 19.61 -7.99 10.04
C LEU A 37 18.18 -8.11 9.48
N GLY A 38 17.18 -7.66 10.24
CA GLY A 38 15.81 -7.68 9.74
C GLY A 38 15.58 -6.69 8.58
N TRP A 39 16.22 -5.52 8.60
CA TRP A 39 16.20 -4.59 7.46
C TRP A 39 16.82 -5.22 6.21
N LEU A 40 18.02 -5.80 6.34
CA LEU A 40 18.70 -6.50 5.23
C LEU A 40 17.87 -7.67 4.71
N LEU A 41 17.29 -8.48 5.60
CA LEU A 41 16.44 -9.60 5.23
C LEU A 41 15.17 -9.12 4.51
N SER A 42 14.52 -8.08 5.00
CA SER A 42 13.32 -7.52 4.37
C SER A 42 13.61 -6.95 2.98
N ALA A 43 14.75 -6.26 2.81
CA ALA A 43 15.19 -5.74 1.52
C ALA A 43 15.55 -6.88 0.55
N ALA A 44 16.27 -7.90 1.01
CA ALA A 44 16.61 -9.06 0.22
C ALA A 44 15.35 -9.82 -0.25
N VAL A 45 14.37 -10.01 0.63
CA VAL A 45 13.09 -10.64 0.28
C VAL A 45 12.31 -9.79 -0.73
N ALA A 46 12.23 -8.47 -0.53
CA ALA A 46 11.55 -7.57 -1.47
C ALA A 46 12.22 -7.59 -2.86
N LEU A 47 13.55 -7.54 -2.91
CA LEU A 47 14.32 -7.63 -4.16
C LEU A 47 14.15 -8.99 -4.83
N ALA A 48 14.20 -10.10 -4.07
CA ALA A 48 13.97 -11.44 -4.59
C ALA A 48 12.56 -11.60 -5.18
N VAL A 49 11.55 -10.97 -4.58
CA VAL A 49 10.19 -10.96 -5.15
C VAL A 49 10.13 -10.11 -6.41
N LEU A 50 10.75 -8.92 -6.45
CA LEU A 50 10.71 -8.04 -7.63
C LEU A 50 11.47 -8.61 -8.82
N TYR A 51 12.67 -9.16 -8.59
CA TYR A 51 13.54 -9.68 -9.65
C TYR A 51 13.42 -11.18 -9.88
N GLY A 52 12.70 -11.91 -9.02
CA GLY A 52 12.59 -13.37 -9.13
C GLY A 52 11.85 -13.88 -10.37
N MET A 53 11.19 -12.99 -11.13
CA MET A 53 10.56 -13.27 -12.42
C MET A 53 11.18 -12.47 -13.57
N ALA A 54 12.33 -11.81 -13.37
CA ALA A 54 12.95 -11.00 -14.42
C ALA A 54 13.32 -11.84 -15.67
N ASP A 55 13.61 -13.13 -15.47
CA ASP A 55 13.90 -14.08 -16.56
C ASP A 55 12.63 -14.61 -17.26
N TYR A 56 11.44 -14.31 -16.73
CA TYR A 56 10.17 -14.75 -17.33
C TYR A 56 9.77 -13.91 -18.54
N ASP A 57 10.17 -12.63 -18.59
CA ASP A 57 9.84 -11.70 -19.67
C ASP A 57 10.85 -11.72 -20.84
N THR A 58 12.06 -12.25 -20.64
CA THR A 58 13.16 -12.27 -21.62
C THR A 58 13.29 -13.59 -22.40
N LEU A 59 12.65 -14.66 -21.94
CA LEU A 59 12.68 -15.95 -22.63
C LEU A 59 11.48 -16.07 -23.58
N GLU A 60 11.74 -16.00 -24.89
CA GLU A 60 10.74 -16.26 -25.94
C GLU A 60 10.15 -17.69 -25.87
N ASP A 61 10.79 -18.60 -25.14
CA ASP A 61 10.38 -19.99 -24.98
C ASP A 61 9.88 -20.31 -23.54
N PRO A 62 8.56 -20.51 -23.33
CA PRO A 62 7.99 -20.86 -22.02
C PRO A 62 8.38 -22.26 -21.49
N VAL A 63 9.25 -22.99 -22.21
CA VAL A 63 9.61 -24.40 -21.94
C VAL A 63 10.88 -24.55 -21.09
N LEU A 64 11.68 -23.49 -20.93
CA LEU A 64 13.01 -23.59 -20.29
C LEU A 64 13.03 -23.37 -18.77
N LEU A 65 11.92 -22.98 -18.15
CA LEU A 65 11.85 -22.82 -16.69
C LEU A 65 11.36 -24.11 -16.02
N PRO A 66 12.07 -24.61 -15.00
CA PRO A 66 11.59 -25.76 -14.24
C PRO A 66 10.23 -25.41 -13.59
N VAL A 67 9.28 -26.34 -13.65
CA VAL A 67 7.91 -26.16 -13.12
C VAL A 67 7.91 -25.90 -11.60
N ALA A 68 8.92 -26.40 -10.90
CA ALA A 68 9.04 -26.25 -9.45
C ALA A 68 9.19 -24.77 -8.99
N PRO A 69 10.20 -23.98 -9.44
CA PRO A 69 10.36 -22.59 -9.04
C PRO A 69 9.19 -21.68 -9.46
N SER A 70 8.55 -21.93 -10.61
CA SER A 70 7.41 -21.11 -11.05
C SER A 70 6.19 -21.27 -10.14
N ILE A 71 5.89 -22.50 -9.69
CA ILE A 71 4.81 -22.76 -8.73
C ILE A 71 5.12 -22.13 -7.37
N ILE A 72 6.37 -22.28 -6.90
CA ILE A 72 6.80 -21.72 -5.60
C ILE A 72 6.69 -20.20 -5.64
N TYR A 73 7.19 -19.55 -6.68
CA TYR A 73 7.08 -18.10 -6.83
C TYR A 73 5.61 -17.66 -6.92
N ALA A 74 4.78 -18.34 -7.72
CA ALA A 74 3.36 -18.01 -7.86
C ALA A 74 2.60 -18.09 -6.53
N GLY A 75 2.95 -19.05 -5.65
CA GLY A 75 2.31 -19.24 -4.34
C GLY A 75 2.86 -18.35 -3.22
N PHE A 76 4.17 -18.09 -3.20
CA PHE A 76 4.84 -17.44 -2.08
C PHE A 76 5.21 -15.98 -2.31
N SER A 77 5.34 -15.51 -3.56
CA SER A 77 5.76 -14.12 -3.86
C SER A 77 4.94 -13.07 -3.09
N ARG A 78 3.62 -13.21 -3.08
CA ARG A 78 2.70 -12.31 -2.36
C ARG A 78 2.86 -12.40 -0.85
N ALA A 79 2.99 -13.61 -0.30
CA ALA A 79 3.15 -13.81 1.13
C ALA A 79 4.50 -13.26 1.63
N SER A 80 5.57 -13.50 0.88
CA SER A 80 6.91 -12.99 1.15
C SER A 80 6.97 -11.46 1.07
N TRP A 81 6.30 -10.86 0.08
CA TRP A 81 6.14 -9.40 0.01
C TRP A 81 5.43 -8.85 1.25
N CYS A 82 4.32 -9.46 1.66
CA CYS A 82 3.62 -9.08 2.88
C CYS A 82 4.50 -9.24 4.12
N ALA A 83 5.29 -10.31 4.22
CA ALA A 83 6.22 -10.52 5.34
C ALA A 83 7.30 -9.42 5.41
N ALA A 84 7.83 -8.98 4.26
CA ALA A 84 8.76 -7.86 4.20
C ALA A 84 8.10 -6.55 4.70
N LEU A 85 6.86 -6.27 4.28
CA LEU A 85 6.11 -5.10 4.75
C LEU A 85 5.78 -5.18 6.25
N VAL A 86 5.45 -6.36 6.77
CA VAL A 86 5.19 -6.58 8.21
C VAL A 86 6.42 -6.20 9.03
N TRP A 87 7.62 -6.58 8.59
CA TRP A 87 8.85 -6.16 9.25
C TRP A 87 9.01 -4.64 9.29
N VAL A 88 8.74 -3.95 8.18
CA VAL A 88 8.79 -2.47 8.11
C VAL A 88 7.85 -1.83 9.12
N VAL A 89 6.59 -2.28 9.17
CA VAL A 89 5.59 -1.78 10.13
C VAL A 89 6.03 -2.05 11.57
N PHE A 90 6.50 -3.26 11.84
CA PHE A 90 6.98 -3.65 13.16
C PHE A 90 8.19 -2.82 13.62
N ALA A 91 9.16 -2.57 12.73
CA ALA A 91 10.33 -1.74 13.00
C ALA A 91 9.92 -0.27 13.27
N CYS A 92 8.95 0.26 12.53
CA CYS A 92 8.42 1.60 12.78
C CYS A 92 7.71 1.67 14.15
N HIS A 93 6.88 0.68 14.49
CA HIS A 93 6.15 0.65 15.76
C HIS A 93 7.05 0.47 16.99
N THR A 94 8.14 -0.29 16.86
CA THR A 94 9.10 -0.54 17.96
C THR A 94 10.16 0.55 18.14
N GLY A 95 10.15 1.59 17.29
CA GLY A 95 11.10 2.71 17.36
C GLY A 95 12.45 2.45 16.68
N TYR A 96 12.64 1.29 16.04
CA TYR A 96 13.84 0.94 15.26
C TYR A 96 13.75 1.34 13.78
N GLY A 97 12.76 2.17 13.42
CA GLY A 97 12.54 2.65 12.05
C GLY A 97 13.43 3.83 11.62
N GLY A 98 14.08 4.52 12.55
CA GLY A 98 14.99 5.63 12.26
C GLY A 98 14.41 6.64 11.26
N PRO A 99 15.10 6.95 10.14
CA PRO A 99 14.63 7.92 9.14
C PRO A 99 13.37 7.46 8.38
N ILE A 100 13.18 6.14 8.23
CA ILE A 100 12.05 5.57 7.50
C ILE A 100 10.75 5.82 8.27
N ASN A 101 10.79 5.76 9.61
CA ASN A 101 9.64 6.11 10.43
C ASN A 101 9.22 7.58 10.24
N THR A 102 10.18 8.51 10.18
CA THR A 102 9.89 9.94 9.94
C THR A 102 9.27 10.16 8.56
N PHE A 103 9.75 9.43 7.55
CA PHE A 103 9.19 9.50 6.20
C PHE A 103 7.76 8.97 6.15
N LEU A 104 7.49 7.77 6.71
CA LEU A 104 6.16 7.15 6.66
C LEU A 104 5.12 7.83 7.56
N SER A 105 5.55 8.47 8.66
CA SER A 105 4.64 9.18 9.57
C SER A 105 4.26 10.59 9.10
N HIS A 106 4.75 11.03 7.94
CA HIS A 106 4.46 12.36 7.42
C HIS A 106 2.96 12.54 7.10
N PRO A 107 2.31 13.64 7.52
CA PRO A 107 0.87 13.84 7.34
C PRO A 107 0.44 13.89 5.86
N SER A 108 1.36 14.16 4.94
CA SER A 108 1.09 14.11 3.49
C SER A 108 0.70 12.72 2.96
N TRP A 109 1.01 11.63 3.69
CA TRP A 109 0.57 10.29 3.30
C TRP A 109 -0.93 10.06 3.47
N GLN A 110 -1.56 10.82 4.36
CA GLN A 110 -2.99 10.69 4.65
C GLN A 110 -3.87 11.00 3.42
N PRO A 111 -3.73 12.15 2.72
CA PRO A 111 -4.47 12.39 1.48
C PRO A 111 -4.04 11.46 0.34
N MET A 112 -2.75 11.10 0.27
CA MET A 112 -2.24 10.22 -0.79
C MET A 112 -2.84 8.80 -0.72
N SER A 113 -2.99 8.26 0.49
CA SER A 113 -3.62 6.95 0.70
C SER A 113 -5.07 6.94 0.21
N ARG A 114 -5.83 8.00 0.48
CA ARG A 114 -7.22 8.15 0.02
C ARG A 114 -7.31 8.27 -1.50
N LEU A 115 -6.45 9.09 -2.09
CA LEU A 115 -6.37 9.23 -3.54
C LEU A 115 -6.04 7.89 -4.21
N THR A 116 -5.12 7.11 -3.64
CA THR A 116 -4.75 5.79 -4.16
C THR A 116 -5.93 4.82 -4.11
N PHE A 117 -6.75 4.88 -3.06
CA PHE A 117 -7.98 4.10 -2.98
C PHE A 117 -9.01 4.52 -4.05
N ALA A 118 -9.23 5.83 -4.22
CA ALA A 118 -10.12 6.33 -5.28
C ALA A 118 -9.60 5.92 -6.68
N MET A 119 -8.29 5.99 -6.90
CA MET A 119 -7.64 5.58 -8.15
C MET A 119 -7.80 4.08 -8.41
N TYR A 120 -7.71 3.25 -7.38
CA TYR A 120 -7.98 1.82 -7.51
C TYR A 120 -9.42 1.55 -7.97
N LEU A 121 -10.40 2.25 -7.41
CA LEU A 121 -11.81 2.11 -7.76
C LEU A 121 -12.13 2.56 -9.19
N THR A 122 -11.44 3.59 -9.71
CA THR A 122 -11.71 4.10 -11.07
C THR A 122 -10.87 3.41 -12.14
N CYS A 123 -9.60 3.13 -11.87
CA CYS A 123 -8.68 2.60 -12.87
C CYS A 123 -9.03 1.16 -13.25
N PHE A 124 -9.43 0.33 -12.27
CA PHE A 124 -9.79 -1.07 -12.52
C PHE A 124 -10.98 -1.26 -13.49
N PRO A 125 -12.14 -0.60 -13.30
CA PRO A 125 -13.25 -0.74 -14.26
C PRO A 125 -12.91 -0.16 -15.64
N ILE A 126 -12.15 0.93 -15.72
CA ILE A 126 -11.70 1.50 -17.00
C ILE A 126 -10.88 0.48 -17.79
N GLN A 127 -9.94 -0.20 -17.13
CA GLN A 127 -9.11 -1.24 -17.74
C GLN A 127 -9.91 -2.47 -18.20
N ILE A 128 -11.04 -2.79 -17.55
CA ILE A 128 -11.92 -3.90 -17.95
C ILE A 128 -12.81 -3.51 -19.13
N ILE A 129 -13.37 -2.30 -19.11
CA ILE A 129 -14.33 -1.83 -20.12
C ILE A 129 -13.62 -1.58 -21.45
N TYR A 130 -12.43 -0.98 -21.44
CA TYR A 130 -11.69 -0.60 -22.64
C TYR A 130 -11.48 -1.76 -23.65
N PRO A 131 -10.92 -2.93 -23.28
CA PRO A 131 -10.78 -4.04 -24.22
C PRO A 131 -12.12 -4.60 -24.69
N GLY A 132 -13.19 -4.47 -23.90
CA GLY A 132 -14.55 -4.86 -24.31
C GLY A 132 -15.18 -3.94 -25.35
N LEU A 133 -14.66 -2.72 -25.53
CA LEU A 133 -15.11 -1.74 -26.53
C LEU A 133 -14.32 -1.82 -27.84
N ILE A 134 -13.16 -2.49 -27.86
CA ILE A 134 -12.32 -2.59 -29.06
C ILE A 134 -12.76 -3.80 -29.88
N TYR A 135 -13.18 -3.54 -31.13
CA TYR A 135 -13.57 -4.59 -32.09
C TYR A 135 -12.53 -4.80 -33.22
N ILE A 136 -11.37 -4.14 -33.14
CA ILE A 136 -10.28 -4.23 -34.11
C ILE A 136 -9.07 -4.97 -33.53
N PRO A 137 -8.26 -5.66 -34.37
CA PRO A 137 -7.05 -6.32 -33.90
C PRO A 137 -6.07 -5.30 -33.29
N PHE A 138 -5.64 -5.58 -32.06
CA PHE A 138 -4.77 -4.69 -31.28
C PHE A 138 -3.33 -5.22 -31.29
N TYR A 139 -2.40 -4.45 -31.87
CA TYR A 139 -0.98 -4.80 -31.91
C TYR A 139 -0.27 -4.38 -30.61
N ILE A 140 0.26 -5.36 -29.87
CA ILE A 140 1.02 -5.15 -28.63
C ILE A 140 2.46 -4.80 -29.00
N ASN A 141 2.77 -3.50 -29.00
CA ASN A 141 4.12 -2.96 -29.13
C ASN A 141 4.52 -2.27 -27.81
N HIS A 142 5.79 -2.32 -27.42
CA HIS A 142 6.25 -1.70 -26.17
C HIS A 142 5.85 -0.23 -26.02
N LEU A 143 6.02 0.57 -27.09
CA LEU A 143 5.62 1.98 -27.11
C LEU A 143 4.10 2.15 -26.94
N ASN A 144 3.30 1.32 -27.60
CA ASN A 144 1.84 1.37 -27.52
C ASN A 144 1.35 0.97 -26.11
N SER A 145 1.96 -0.04 -25.50
CA SER A 145 1.67 -0.48 -24.13
C SER A 145 1.99 0.61 -23.10
N VAL A 146 3.11 1.31 -23.25
CA VAL A 146 3.48 2.45 -22.38
C VAL A 146 2.47 3.59 -22.56
N LEU A 147 2.16 3.97 -23.80
CA LEU A 147 1.20 5.04 -24.09
C LEU A 147 -0.19 4.74 -23.51
N LEU A 148 -0.70 3.52 -23.70
CA LEU A 148 -1.99 3.11 -23.13
C LEU A 148 -1.97 3.11 -21.60
N THR A 149 -0.90 2.60 -20.99
CA THR A 149 -0.77 2.61 -19.53
C THR A 149 -0.79 4.04 -18.99
N CYS A 150 -0.03 4.95 -19.61
CA CYS A 150 -0.07 6.37 -19.27
C CYS A 150 -1.47 6.97 -19.48
N GLY A 151 -2.16 6.60 -20.56
CA GLY A 151 -3.52 7.05 -20.84
C GLY A 151 -4.52 6.61 -19.76
N PHE A 152 -4.50 5.34 -19.37
CA PHE A 152 -5.36 4.84 -18.29
C PHE A 152 -5.04 5.47 -16.94
N LEU A 153 -3.76 5.67 -16.63
CA LEU A 153 -3.35 6.35 -15.40
C LEU A 153 -3.83 7.80 -15.38
N PHE A 154 -3.75 8.51 -16.51
CA PHE A 154 -4.19 9.90 -16.61
C PHE A 154 -5.71 10.04 -16.49
N ILE A 155 -6.46 9.29 -17.31
CA ILE A 155 -7.94 9.33 -17.31
C ILE A 155 -8.48 8.82 -15.97
N GLY A 156 -7.97 7.69 -15.50
CA GLY A 156 -8.34 7.10 -14.20
C GLY A 156 -7.96 8.01 -13.04
N GLY A 157 -6.83 8.70 -13.11
CA GLY A 157 -6.38 9.67 -12.12
C GLY A 157 -7.29 10.90 -12.04
N ILE A 158 -7.69 11.48 -13.17
CA ILE A 158 -8.66 12.59 -13.20
C ILE A 158 -9.99 12.15 -12.60
N ALA A 159 -10.50 10.99 -13.02
CA ALA A 159 -11.73 10.42 -12.48
C ALA A 159 -11.63 10.15 -10.97
N ALA A 160 -10.47 9.68 -10.49
CA ALA A 160 -10.22 9.43 -9.08
C ALA A 160 -10.23 10.70 -8.23
N VAL A 161 -9.63 11.78 -8.73
CA VAL A 161 -9.64 13.09 -8.07
C VAL A 161 -11.07 13.61 -7.99
N LEU A 162 -11.83 13.55 -9.09
CA LEU A 162 -13.24 13.97 -9.09
C LEU A 162 -14.07 13.14 -8.10
N LEU A 163 -13.90 11.81 -8.10
CA LEU A 163 -14.60 10.91 -7.18
C LEU A 163 -14.22 11.20 -5.72
N SER A 164 -12.92 11.34 -5.40
CA SER A 164 -12.44 11.67 -4.07
C SER A 164 -13.02 13.01 -3.60
N LEU A 165 -13.05 14.05 -4.44
CA LEU A 165 -13.64 15.35 -4.07
C LEU A 165 -15.16 15.27 -3.86
N MET A 166 -15.89 14.57 -4.74
CA MET A 166 -17.34 14.42 -4.65
C MET A 166 -17.77 13.56 -3.46
N VAL A 167 -16.95 12.61 -3.03
CA VAL A 167 -17.28 11.69 -1.93
C VAL A 167 -16.76 12.22 -0.59
N GLU A 168 -15.54 12.73 -0.51
CA GLU A 168 -14.95 13.21 0.74
C GLU A 168 -15.61 14.50 1.25
N GLY A 169 -15.96 15.42 0.35
CA GLY A 169 -16.66 16.67 0.70
C GLY A 169 -17.95 16.44 1.51
N PRO A 170 -18.93 15.69 0.99
CA PRO A 170 -20.17 15.42 1.72
C PRO A 170 -19.98 14.48 2.91
N ILE A 171 -19.06 13.50 2.85
CA ILE A 171 -18.83 12.57 3.97
C ILE A 171 -18.22 13.30 5.16
N LEU A 172 -17.24 14.18 4.96
CA LEU A 172 -16.67 14.99 6.05
C LEU A 172 -17.71 15.96 6.64
N GLY A 173 -18.62 16.47 5.80
CA GLY A 173 -19.77 17.26 6.26
C GLY A 173 -20.74 16.43 7.11
N LEU A 174 -21.09 15.24 6.64
CA LEU A 174 -21.99 14.31 7.32
C LEU A 174 -21.39 13.78 8.62
N GLU A 175 -20.10 13.49 8.64
CA GLU A 175 -19.34 13.09 9.83
C GLU A 175 -19.44 14.18 10.92
N LYS A 176 -19.22 15.45 10.56
CA LYS A 176 -19.36 16.57 11.50
C LYS A 176 -20.78 16.75 12.05
N ILE A 177 -21.80 16.40 11.27
CA ILE A 177 -23.21 16.49 11.68
C ILE A 177 -23.59 15.30 12.57
N LEU A 178 -23.16 14.08 12.21
CA LEU A 178 -23.48 12.85 12.92
C LEU A 178 -22.65 12.68 14.22
N LEU A 179 -21.37 13.05 14.19
CA LEU A 179 -20.45 13.02 15.33
C LEU A 179 -20.39 14.34 16.10
N LYS A 180 -21.31 15.28 15.82
CA LYS A 180 -21.62 16.39 16.74
C LYS A 180 -22.22 15.80 18.03
N ARG A 181 -21.35 15.24 18.88
CA ARG A 181 -21.66 14.92 20.27
C ARG A 181 -22.01 16.26 20.95
N PRO A 182 -23.22 16.43 21.49
CA PRO A 182 -23.50 17.54 22.39
C PRO A 182 -22.78 17.25 23.70
N GLY A 183 -21.53 17.72 23.85
CA GLY A 183 -20.80 17.57 25.11
C GLY A 183 -19.31 17.31 24.98
N ARG A 184 -18.58 18.28 24.44
CA ARG A 184 -17.23 18.58 24.93
C ARG A 184 -16.89 20.01 24.52
N GLY A 185 -17.19 20.95 25.41
CA GLY A 185 -16.73 22.33 25.29
C GLY A 185 -15.22 22.32 25.12
N ILE A 186 -14.76 22.83 23.98
CA ILE A 186 -13.38 23.20 23.76
C ILE A 186 -13.14 24.34 24.73
N LYS A 187 -12.40 24.11 25.82
CA LYS A 187 -11.81 25.21 26.57
C LYS A 187 -10.74 25.81 25.65
N GLU A 188 -11.05 26.98 25.10
CA GLU A 188 -10.04 27.88 24.56
C GLU A 188 -8.95 28.09 25.63
N PRO A 189 -7.66 27.97 25.29
CA PRO A 189 -6.61 28.37 26.21
C PRO A 189 -6.71 29.90 26.39
N GLU A 190 -6.97 30.34 27.63
CA GLU A 190 -6.86 31.74 28.03
C GLU A 190 -5.52 32.31 27.56
N THR A 191 -5.59 33.33 26.72
CA THR A 191 -4.49 34.25 26.45
C THR A 191 -4.14 34.96 27.75
N THR A 192 -3.14 34.47 28.49
CA THR A 192 -2.50 35.24 29.56
C THR A 192 -1.68 36.35 28.92
N THR A 193 -2.32 37.50 28.70
CA THR A 193 -1.64 38.74 28.34
C THR A 193 -0.78 39.18 29.52
N THR A 194 0.54 39.05 29.36
CA THR A 194 1.55 39.76 30.14
C THR A 194 1.26 41.26 30.12
N GLN A 195 0.72 41.80 31.21
CA GLN A 195 0.69 43.23 31.48
C GLN A 195 1.77 43.54 32.53
N ARG A 196 2.84 44.19 32.06
CA ARG A 196 3.77 44.97 32.86
C ARG A 196 3.02 46.19 33.39
N THR A 197 3.05 46.44 34.70
CA THR A 197 3.55 47.68 35.33
C THR A 197 3.46 47.56 36.84
#